data_AF-A0A0V0HRP3-F1
#
_entry.id   AF-A0A0V0HRP3-F1
#
_cell.length_a   1.000
_cell.length_b   1.000
_cell.length_c   1.000
_cell.angle_alpha   90.00
_cell.angle_beta   90.00
_cell.angle_gamma   90.00
#
_symmetry.space_group_name_H-M   'P 1'
#
loop_
_entity.id
_entity.type
_entity.pdbx_description
1 polymer ?
#
loop_
_entity_poly.entity_id
_entity_poly.type
_entity_poly.pdbx_seq_one_letter_code
_entity_poly.pdbx_strand_id
1 'polypeptide(L)'
;MLLDYAVFQLSPKRSRCELFVSSDGNTEKLASGLLKPFVTHLKVAEEQVALAVQSIKLEVKRCKNYETWFTKGTLERFVRFVSTPEVLELVNTLDAEMSQLEAARRIYSQGEGYQFSSTGSGGSGVTVAADATKKELLRAIDVRLTAVRQDLSTASSRAAAAGFNLDTVSELQMFADQFGAHRLNEACNKFISLSERRPDLINPWKGVPRDDQAVRCSYGSDMSIDEDPAISVQPSTLSHSTNQESYFIKQQQHHTTLTNICP
;
A
#
# COMPACT_ATOMS: atom_id res chain seq x y z
N MET A 1 12.23 -10.32 -4.84
CA MET A 1 13.41 -10.04 -5.67
C MET A 1 14.25 -9.00 -4.95
N LEU A 2 15.41 -9.42 -4.44
CA LEU A 2 16.41 -8.52 -3.84
C LEU A 2 17.11 -7.75 -4.95
N LEU A 3 17.49 -6.51 -4.69
CA LEU A 3 18.13 -5.67 -5.69
C LEU A 3 19.64 -5.57 -5.42
N ASP A 4 20.43 -5.59 -6.47
CA ASP A 4 21.85 -5.22 -6.40
C ASP A 4 21.99 -3.70 -6.26
N TYR A 5 21.20 -2.96 -7.04
CA TYR A 5 21.14 -1.50 -7.03
C TYR A 5 19.86 -1.00 -7.72
N ALA A 6 19.58 0.28 -7.54
CA ALA A 6 18.65 1.04 -8.35
C ALA A 6 19.31 2.31 -8.88
N VAL A 7 18.86 2.80 -10.03
CA VAL A 7 19.45 3.97 -10.67
C VAL A 7 18.37 4.88 -11.23
N PHE A 8 18.44 6.17 -10.89
CA PHE A 8 17.70 7.21 -11.58
C PHE A 8 18.57 7.70 -12.74
N GLN A 9 18.13 7.48 -13.97
CA GLN A 9 18.71 8.10 -15.15
C GLN A 9 18.06 9.46 -15.36
N LEU A 10 18.85 10.53 -15.39
CA LEU A 10 18.34 11.88 -15.45
C LEU A 10 18.22 12.35 -16.90
N SER A 11 17.18 13.13 -17.18
CA SER A 11 17.09 13.90 -18.43
C SER A 11 18.24 14.92 -18.53
N PRO A 12 18.62 15.40 -19.73
CA PRO A 12 19.68 16.41 -19.88
C PRO A 12 19.46 17.69 -19.06
N LYS A 13 18.18 18.08 -18.89
CA LYS A 13 17.78 19.25 -18.06
C LYS A 13 17.67 18.93 -16.56
N ARG A 14 17.88 17.68 -16.16
CA ARG A 14 17.79 17.18 -14.77
C ARG A 14 16.45 17.49 -14.09
N SER A 15 15.38 17.64 -14.87
CA SER A 15 14.02 17.89 -14.35
C SER A 15 13.17 16.62 -14.28
N ARG A 16 13.48 15.65 -15.13
CA ARG A 16 12.83 14.33 -15.20
C ARG A 16 13.84 13.22 -15.01
N CYS A 17 13.35 12.07 -14.57
CA CYS A 17 14.15 10.86 -14.41
C CYS A 17 13.38 9.60 -14.82
N GLU A 18 14.14 8.57 -15.16
CA GLU A 18 13.67 7.19 -15.28
C GLU A 18 14.35 6.34 -14.19
N LEU A 19 13.55 5.66 -13.38
CA LEU A 19 14.05 4.79 -12.33
C LEU A 19 14.13 3.36 -12.85
N PHE A 20 15.31 2.78 -12.77
CA PHE A 20 15.57 1.38 -13.09
C PHE A 20 16.01 0.63 -11.83
N VAL A 21 15.65 -0.65 -11.76
CA VAL A 21 16.08 -1.57 -10.71
C VAL A 21 16.84 -2.73 -11.34
N SER A 22 17.90 -3.19 -10.67
CA SER A 22 18.72 -4.30 -11.15
C SER A 22 18.81 -5.41 -10.11
N SER A 23 18.65 -6.65 -10.54
CA SER A 23 18.79 -7.88 -9.75
C SER A 23 19.41 -8.96 -10.61
N ASP A 24 20.49 -9.58 -10.14
CA ASP A 24 21.15 -10.73 -10.80
C ASP A 24 21.48 -10.46 -12.27
N GLY A 25 21.95 -9.25 -12.56
CA GLY A 25 22.28 -8.79 -13.92
C GLY A 25 21.10 -8.41 -14.80
N ASN A 26 19.85 -8.61 -14.36
CA ASN A 26 18.65 -8.16 -15.06
C ASN A 26 18.27 -6.75 -14.59
N THR A 27 18.13 -5.83 -15.53
CA THR A 27 17.68 -4.45 -15.26
C THR A 27 16.32 -4.20 -15.89
N GLU A 28 15.40 -3.65 -15.13
CA GLU A 28 14.06 -3.28 -15.61
C GLU A 28 13.68 -1.86 -15.17
N LYS A 29 12.79 -1.23 -15.94
CA LYS A 29 12.26 0.10 -15.64
C LYS A 29 11.15 -0.01 -14.60
N LEU A 30 11.27 0.73 -13.51
CA LEU A 30 10.29 0.75 -12.42
C LEU A 30 9.30 1.90 -12.56
N ALA A 31 9.80 3.10 -12.86
CA ALA A 31 9.00 4.32 -12.91
C ALA A 31 9.66 5.38 -13.80
N SER A 32 8.89 6.38 -14.22
CA SER A 32 9.39 7.58 -14.89
C SER A 32 8.56 8.78 -14.46
N GLY A 33 9.20 9.94 -14.29
CA GLY A 33 8.50 11.11 -13.80
C GLY A 33 9.39 12.33 -13.57
N LEU A 34 8.89 13.23 -12.73
CA LEU A 34 9.65 14.39 -12.27
C LEU A 34 10.71 13.95 -11.26
N LEU A 35 11.90 14.55 -11.33
CA LEU A 35 12.98 14.28 -10.37
C LEU A 35 12.74 14.97 -9.03
N LYS A 36 12.11 16.15 -9.05
CA LYS A 36 11.95 17.03 -7.88
C LYS A 36 11.35 16.29 -6.66
N PRO A 37 10.25 15.52 -6.76
CA PRO A 37 9.69 14.82 -5.61
C PRO A 37 10.67 13.85 -4.94
N PHE A 38 11.51 13.16 -5.72
CA PHE A 38 12.52 12.24 -5.19
C PHE A 38 13.63 12.99 -4.45
N VAL A 39 14.12 14.10 -5.02
CA VAL A 39 15.16 14.93 -4.38
C VAL A 39 14.66 15.53 -3.07
N THR A 40 13.39 15.94 -3.01
CA THR A 40 12.77 16.46 -1.77
C THR A 40 12.64 15.40 -0.67
N HIS A 41 12.64 14.12 -1.02
CA HIS A 41 12.40 13.01 -0.09
C HIS A 41 13.58 12.06 0.09
N LEU A 42 14.71 12.29 -0.58
CA LEU A 42 15.84 11.38 -0.56
C LEU A 42 17.16 12.16 -0.52
N LYS A 43 17.78 12.20 0.66
CA LYS A 43 19.05 12.91 0.88
C LYS A 43 20.14 12.48 -0.09
N VAL A 44 20.27 11.18 -0.33
CA VAL A 44 21.26 10.63 -1.28
C VAL A 44 21.03 11.15 -2.72
N ALA A 45 19.77 11.37 -3.12
CA ALA A 45 19.47 11.97 -4.42
C ALA A 45 19.80 13.46 -4.46
N GLU A 46 19.49 14.20 -3.39
CA GLU A 46 19.85 15.61 -3.25
C GLU A 46 21.37 15.82 -3.37
N GLU A 47 22.15 15.05 -2.62
CA GLU A 47 23.62 15.12 -2.63
C GLU A 47 24.21 14.81 -4.02
N GLN A 48 23.74 13.75 -4.67
CA GLN A 48 24.22 13.39 -6.01
C GLN A 48 23.82 14.43 -7.08
N VAL A 49 22.61 14.99 -7.00
CA VAL A 49 22.18 16.06 -7.91
C VAL A 49 23.04 17.32 -7.75
N ALA A 50 23.46 17.65 -6.51
CA ALA A 50 24.37 18.77 -6.25
C ALA A 50 25.75 18.58 -6.91
N LEU A 51 26.18 17.34 -7.11
CA LEU A 51 27.40 16.97 -7.85
C LEU A 51 27.23 17.02 -9.38
N ALA A 52 26.07 17.46 -9.88
CA ALA A 52 25.74 17.58 -11.30
C ALA A 52 25.92 16.28 -12.12
N VAL A 53 25.74 15.12 -11.49
CA VAL A 53 25.74 13.81 -12.16
C VAL A 53 24.55 13.65 -13.10
N GLN A 54 24.68 12.75 -14.09
CA GLN A 54 23.58 12.37 -15.01
C GLN A 54 22.80 11.14 -14.53
N SER A 55 23.27 10.47 -13.49
CA SER A 55 22.58 9.34 -12.88
C SER A 55 22.77 9.33 -11.37
N ILE A 56 21.72 8.97 -10.63
CA ILE A 56 21.75 8.82 -9.17
C ILE A 56 21.67 7.34 -8.87
N LYS A 57 22.70 6.78 -8.24
CA LYS A 57 22.73 5.35 -7.89
C LYS A 57 22.38 5.15 -6.43
N LEU A 58 21.46 4.22 -6.17
CA LEU A 58 21.12 3.70 -4.85
C LEU A 58 21.68 2.28 -4.76
N GLU A 59 22.68 2.09 -3.92
CA GLU A 59 23.28 0.79 -3.65
C GLU A 59 23.52 0.64 -2.15
N VAL A 60 23.36 -0.59 -1.65
CA VAL A 60 23.60 -0.92 -0.25
C VAL A 60 24.98 -1.59 -0.17
N LYS A 61 25.87 -1.05 0.67
CA LYS A 61 27.13 -1.75 0.98
C LYS A 61 26.78 -3.04 1.70
N ARG A 62 27.18 -4.20 1.16
CA ARG A 62 26.92 -5.53 1.76
C ARG A 62 27.55 -5.62 3.17
N CYS A 63 26.79 -5.27 4.20
CA CYS A 63 27.15 -5.44 5.60
C CYS A 63 26.07 -6.28 6.28
N LYS A 64 26.50 -7.41 6.86
CA LYS A 64 25.87 -8.54 7.58
C LYS A 64 24.35 -8.64 7.88
N ASN A 65 23.52 -7.62 7.68
CA ASN A 65 22.06 -7.62 7.94
C ASN A 65 21.22 -7.26 6.68
N TYR A 66 21.77 -7.42 5.47
CA TYR A 66 21.23 -6.82 4.25
C TYR A 66 20.20 -7.67 3.48
N GLU A 67 19.62 -8.71 4.07
CA GLU A 67 19.14 -9.82 3.24
C GLU A 67 17.65 -9.80 2.87
N THR A 68 16.83 -8.85 3.33
CA THR A 68 15.38 -8.94 3.08
C THR A 68 14.69 -7.68 2.58
N TRP A 69 15.16 -6.48 2.93
CA TRP A 69 14.35 -5.27 2.72
C TRP A 69 14.62 -4.53 1.40
N PHE A 70 15.82 -4.63 0.83
CA PHE A 70 16.16 -3.90 -0.40
C PHE A 70 15.64 -4.66 -1.63
N THR A 71 14.34 -4.60 -1.83
CA THR A 71 13.63 -5.32 -2.89
C THR A 71 12.96 -4.37 -3.88
N LYS A 72 12.55 -4.91 -5.04
CA LYS A 72 11.67 -4.21 -5.98
C LYS A 72 10.43 -3.65 -5.30
N GLY A 73 9.76 -4.46 -4.47
CA GLY A 73 8.53 -4.06 -3.77
C GLY A 73 8.73 -2.87 -2.84
N THR A 74 9.85 -2.82 -2.12
CA THR A 74 10.21 -1.68 -1.26
C THR A 74 10.37 -0.41 -2.07
N LEU A 75 11.05 -0.46 -3.22
CA LEU A 75 11.21 0.70 -4.09
C LEU A 75 9.90 1.13 -4.73
N GLU A 76 9.04 0.22 -5.17
CA GLU A 76 7.72 0.56 -5.69
C GLU A 76 6.87 1.29 -4.66
N ARG A 77 6.93 0.87 -3.39
CA ARG A 77 6.21 1.53 -2.30
C ARG A 77 6.81 2.89 -1.96
N PHE A 78 8.13 3.03 -2.00
CA PHE A 78 8.77 4.34 -1.88
C PHE A 78 8.33 5.28 -3.01
N VAL A 79 8.27 4.81 -4.26
CA VAL A 79 7.77 5.60 -5.40
C VAL A 79 6.31 6.01 -5.18
N ARG A 80 5.46 5.10 -4.68
CA ARG A 80 4.08 5.42 -4.29
C ARG A 80 4.03 6.49 -3.19
N PHE A 81 4.86 6.37 -2.15
CA PHE A 81 4.93 7.34 -1.07
C PHE A 81 5.34 8.73 -1.58
N VAL A 82 6.34 8.82 -2.44
CA VAL A 82 6.79 10.09 -3.05
C VAL A 82 5.67 10.73 -3.89
N SER A 83 4.81 9.91 -4.50
CA SER A 83 3.71 10.37 -5.35
C SER A 83 2.48 10.80 -4.57
N THR A 84 2.13 10.07 -3.50
CA THR A 84 0.92 10.30 -2.69
C THR A 84 1.21 10.03 -1.20
N PRO A 85 2.02 10.87 -0.54
CA PRO A 85 2.42 10.68 0.86
C PRO A 85 1.23 10.77 1.82
N GLU A 86 0.17 11.48 1.42
CA GLU A 86 -1.03 11.73 2.21
C GLU A 86 -1.75 10.42 2.58
N VAL A 87 -1.57 9.35 1.79
CA VAL A 87 -2.20 8.04 2.08
C VAL A 87 -1.73 7.46 3.41
N LEU A 88 -0.43 7.58 3.72
CA LEU A 88 0.14 7.11 4.99
C LEU A 88 0.02 8.18 6.08
N GLU A 89 0.22 9.45 5.73
CA GLU A 89 0.19 10.56 6.69
C GLU A 89 -1.20 10.84 7.26
N LEU A 90 -2.27 10.56 6.50
CA LEU A 90 -3.63 10.67 7.00
C LEU A 90 -3.89 9.72 8.17
N VAL A 91 -3.36 8.49 8.10
CA VAL A 91 -3.45 7.51 9.20
C VAL A 91 -2.81 8.10 10.47
N ASN A 92 -1.63 8.68 10.33
CA ASN A 92 -0.91 9.31 11.45
C ASN A 92 -1.65 10.53 12.02
N THR A 93 -2.30 11.30 11.16
CA THR A 93 -3.08 12.48 11.58
C THR A 93 -4.32 12.08 12.38
N LEU A 94 -5.07 11.09 11.89
CA LEU A 94 -6.26 10.56 12.56
C LEU A 94 -5.90 9.88 13.89
N ASP A 95 -4.77 9.17 13.93
CA ASP A 95 -4.25 8.59 15.17
C ASP A 95 -3.92 9.65 16.24
N ALA A 96 -3.25 10.72 15.83
CA ALA A 96 -2.93 11.84 16.71
C ALA A 96 -4.20 12.52 17.23
N GLU A 97 -5.18 12.77 16.36
CA GLU A 97 -6.48 13.32 16.74
C GLU A 97 -7.20 12.40 17.74
N MET A 98 -7.27 11.10 17.47
CA MET A 98 -7.90 10.13 18.37
C MET A 98 -7.24 10.15 19.76
N SER A 99 -5.91 10.21 19.80
CA SER A 99 -5.14 10.27 21.05
C SER A 99 -5.40 11.57 21.83
N GLN A 100 -5.54 12.71 21.13
CA GLN A 100 -5.92 13.99 21.74
C GLN A 100 -7.34 13.95 22.31
N LEU A 101 -8.29 13.35 21.60
CA LEU A 101 -9.66 13.19 22.07
C LEU A 101 -9.75 12.27 23.29
N GLU A 102 -8.99 11.16 23.31
CA GLU A 102 -8.89 10.28 24.49
C GLU A 102 -8.31 11.01 25.70
N ALA A 103 -7.31 11.86 25.49
CA ALA A 103 -6.73 12.68 26.56
C ALA A 103 -7.72 13.75 27.05
N ALA A 104 -8.40 14.45 26.14
CA ALA A 104 -9.44 15.42 26.48
C ALA A 104 -10.57 14.75 27.28
N ARG A 105 -11.05 13.59 26.82
CA ARG A 105 -12.07 12.80 27.52
C ARG A 105 -11.64 12.50 28.96
N ARG A 106 -10.41 12.02 29.16
CA ARG A 106 -9.87 11.74 30.51
C ARG A 106 -9.89 12.97 31.41
N ILE A 107 -9.46 14.13 30.90
CA ILE A 107 -9.44 15.39 31.67
C ILE A 107 -10.85 15.81 32.07
N TYR A 108 -11.81 15.80 31.14
CA TYR A 108 -13.18 16.21 31.44
C TYR A 108 -13.94 15.18 32.29
N SER A 109 -13.61 13.90 32.21
CA SER A 109 -14.20 12.89 33.12
C SER A 109 -13.64 13.00 34.55
N GLN A 110 -12.37 13.34 34.73
CA GLN A 110 -11.71 13.41 36.04
C GLN A 110 -11.74 14.79 36.73
N GLY A 111 -12.22 15.84 36.03
CA GLY A 111 -12.37 17.19 36.58
C GLY A 111 -13.41 17.28 37.70
N GLU A 112 -13.04 16.82 38.90
CA GLU A 112 -13.71 17.05 40.19
C GLU A 112 -12.70 17.50 41.29
N GLY A 113 -11.41 17.64 40.97
CA GLY A 113 -10.34 17.79 41.99
C GLY A 113 -9.94 19.21 42.42
N TYR A 114 -10.47 20.29 41.82
CA TYR A 114 -10.20 21.65 42.30
C TYR A 114 -11.45 22.23 42.96
N GLN A 115 -11.75 21.72 44.16
CA GLN A 115 -12.67 22.34 45.11
C GLN A 115 -12.09 23.70 45.50
N PHE A 116 -12.53 24.77 44.83
CA PHE A 116 -12.49 26.10 45.42
C PHE A 116 -13.61 26.12 46.46
N SER A 117 -13.24 25.91 47.72
CA SER A 117 -14.09 26.13 48.88
C SER A 117 -14.47 27.61 48.94
N SER A 118 -15.59 27.96 48.30
CA SER A 118 -16.31 29.18 48.58
C SER A 118 -17.73 28.84 48.97
N THR A 119 -17.90 28.71 50.28
CA THR A 119 -19.13 28.95 51.02
C THR A 119 -19.84 30.20 50.48
N GLY A 120 -20.94 30.00 49.77
CA GLY A 120 -21.77 31.08 49.24
C GLY A 120 -23.10 30.53 48.74
N SER A 121 -24.07 30.48 49.64
CA SER A 121 -25.48 30.17 49.40
C SER A 121 -26.01 30.98 48.20
N GLY A 122 -26.44 30.29 47.12
CA GLY A 122 -27.07 30.92 45.95
C GLY A 122 -26.81 30.25 44.58
N GLY A 123 -25.86 29.31 44.48
CA GLY A 123 -25.33 28.83 43.18
C GLY A 123 -25.94 27.57 42.55
N SER A 124 -27.11 27.08 43.00
CA SER A 124 -27.63 25.77 42.56
C SER A 124 -27.93 25.68 41.05
N GLY A 125 -28.28 26.80 40.39
CA GLY A 125 -28.51 26.82 38.94
C GLY A 125 -27.20 26.84 38.12
N VAL A 126 -26.14 27.46 38.65
CA VAL A 126 -24.85 27.58 37.97
C VAL A 126 -24.08 26.26 37.97
N THR A 127 -24.14 25.50 39.07
CA THR A 127 -23.53 24.17 39.15
C THR A 127 -24.24 23.14 38.26
N VAL A 128 -25.57 23.21 38.14
CA VAL A 128 -26.36 22.34 37.24
C VAL A 128 -26.13 22.66 35.77
N ALA A 129 -26.03 23.94 35.40
CA ALA A 129 -25.72 24.35 34.02
C ALA A 129 -24.29 23.98 33.60
N ALA A 130 -23.32 24.10 34.52
CA ALA A 130 -21.94 23.66 34.29
C ALA A 130 -21.84 22.14 34.11
N ASP A 131 -22.56 21.36 34.93
CA ASP A 131 -22.63 19.90 34.80
C ASP A 131 -23.30 19.46 33.49
N ALA A 132 -24.37 20.14 33.07
CA ALA A 132 -25.01 19.89 31.77
C ALA A 132 -24.06 20.18 30.59
N THR A 133 -23.29 21.28 30.66
CA THR A 133 -22.30 21.63 29.63
C THR A 133 -21.16 20.62 29.58
N LYS A 134 -20.68 20.15 30.73
CA LYS A 134 -19.66 19.09 30.85
C LYS A 134 -20.15 17.79 30.21
N LYS A 135 -21.40 17.38 30.49
CA LYS A 135 -22.02 16.19 29.90
C LYS A 135 -22.14 16.30 28.38
N GLU A 136 -22.57 17.45 27.88
CA GLU A 136 -22.70 17.68 26.45
C GLU A 136 -21.33 17.69 25.74
N LEU A 137 -20.30 18.25 26.38
CA LEU A 137 -18.93 18.20 25.87
C LEU A 137 -18.40 16.76 25.82
N LEU A 138 -18.60 15.97 26.88
CA LEU A 138 -18.22 14.55 26.89
C LEU A 138 -18.94 13.78 25.78
N ARG A 139 -20.24 14.03 25.57
CA ARG A 139 -21.02 13.45 24.48
C ARG A 139 -20.44 13.83 23.11
N ALA A 140 -20.08 15.10 22.91
CA ALA A 140 -19.46 15.56 21.66
C ALA A 140 -18.10 14.89 21.41
N ILE A 141 -17.28 14.72 22.45
CA ILE A 141 -16.01 13.99 22.37
C ILE A 141 -16.26 12.52 22.00
N ASP A 142 -17.23 11.85 22.61
CA ASP A 142 -17.58 10.46 22.31
C ASP A 142 -18.06 10.26 20.87
N VAL A 143 -18.87 11.20 20.35
CA VAL A 143 -19.28 11.23 18.95
C VAL A 143 -18.09 11.38 18.02
N ARG A 144 -17.18 12.33 18.28
CA ARG A 144 -15.99 12.52 17.43
C ARG A 144 -15.04 11.34 17.53
N LEU A 145 -14.83 10.75 18.71
CA LEU A 145 -14.03 9.54 18.88
C LEU A 145 -14.53 8.39 18.02
N THR A 146 -15.85 8.22 17.96
CA THR A 146 -16.48 7.19 17.11
C THR A 146 -16.22 7.47 15.63
N ALA A 147 -16.40 8.71 15.19
CA ALA A 147 -16.12 9.12 13.81
C ALA A 147 -14.63 8.94 13.45
N VAL A 148 -13.71 9.45 14.27
CA VAL A 148 -12.25 9.32 14.04
C VAL A 148 -11.83 7.86 13.97
N ARG A 149 -12.38 7.00 14.83
CA ARG A 149 -12.06 5.56 14.80
C ARG A 149 -12.46 4.93 13.47
N GLN A 150 -13.62 5.28 12.92
CA GLN A 150 -14.08 4.80 11.62
C GLN A 150 -13.22 5.35 10.48
N ASP A 151 -12.89 6.64 10.53
CA ASP A 151 -12.02 7.31 9.57
C ASP A 151 -10.63 6.65 9.57
N LEU A 152 -10.07 6.37 10.75
CA LEU A 152 -8.77 5.74 10.95
C LEU A 152 -8.74 4.32 10.38
N SER A 153 -9.79 3.52 10.61
CA SER A 153 -9.91 2.17 10.04
C SER A 153 -9.95 2.21 8.51
N THR A 154 -10.68 3.17 7.95
CA THR A 154 -10.83 3.36 6.51
C THR A 154 -9.50 3.83 5.87
N ALA A 155 -8.83 4.79 6.51
CA ALA A 155 -7.52 5.28 6.09
C ALA A 155 -6.46 4.17 6.18
N SER A 156 -6.48 3.35 7.23
CA SER A 156 -5.56 2.22 7.40
C SER A 156 -5.76 1.16 6.31
N SER A 157 -7.02 0.85 5.98
CA SER A 157 -7.35 -0.07 4.88
C SER A 157 -6.86 0.47 3.53
N ARG A 158 -7.00 1.78 3.30
CA ARG A 158 -6.49 2.45 2.10
C ARG A 158 -4.96 2.44 2.04
N ALA A 159 -4.29 2.65 3.17
CA ALA A 159 -2.83 2.56 3.26
C ALA A 159 -2.34 1.14 2.96
N ALA A 160 -3.00 0.12 3.53
CA ALA A 160 -2.71 -1.29 3.25
C ALA A 160 -2.90 -1.63 1.76
N ALA A 161 -3.99 -1.17 1.14
CA ALA A 161 -4.24 -1.35 -0.29
C ALA A 161 -3.20 -0.64 -1.18
N ALA A 162 -2.63 0.47 -0.72
CA ALA A 162 -1.52 1.15 -1.38
C ALA A 162 -0.15 0.49 -1.13
N GLY A 163 -0.11 -0.58 -0.34
CA GLY A 163 1.09 -1.37 -0.04
C GLY A 163 1.79 -1.01 1.28
N PHE A 164 1.19 -0.17 2.13
CA PHE A 164 1.70 0.18 3.46
C PHE A 164 1.01 -0.64 4.55
N ASN A 165 1.71 -1.65 5.07
CA ASN A 165 1.26 -2.51 6.17
C ASN A 165 2.43 -2.75 7.14
N LEU A 166 2.17 -3.41 8.28
CA LEU A 166 3.18 -3.65 9.34
C LEU A 166 4.52 -4.21 8.83
N ASP A 167 4.48 -5.19 7.93
CA ASP A 167 5.70 -5.82 7.41
C ASP A 167 6.43 -4.85 6.48
N THR A 168 5.68 -4.18 5.60
CA THR A 168 6.28 -3.32 4.56
C THR A 168 6.74 -1.97 5.09
N VAL A 169 6.10 -1.41 6.13
CA VAL A 169 6.57 -0.16 6.76
C VAL A 169 7.89 -0.36 7.48
N SER A 170 8.16 -1.57 8.00
CA SER A 170 9.43 -1.92 8.60
C SER A 170 10.55 -2.00 7.55
N GLU A 171 10.26 -2.59 6.38
CA GLU A 171 11.17 -2.57 5.22
C GLU A 171 11.45 -1.15 4.72
N LEU A 172 10.40 -0.32 4.63
CA LEU A 172 10.49 1.08 4.20
C LEU A 172 11.25 1.96 5.19
N GLN A 173 11.17 1.67 6.49
CA GLN A 173 11.97 2.33 7.50
C GLN A 173 13.46 2.07 7.30
N MET A 174 13.87 0.81 7.10
CA MET A 174 15.26 0.48 6.80
C MET A 174 15.75 1.15 5.51
N PHE A 175 14.90 1.20 4.48
CA PHE A 175 15.19 1.98 3.27
C PHE A 175 15.40 3.46 3.57
N ALA A 176 14.52 4.05 4.39
CA ALA A 176 14.56 5.45 4.71
C ALA A 176 15.80 5.82 5.55
N ASP A 177 16.21 4.98 6.48
CA ASP A 177 17.45 5.16 7.25
C ASP A 177 18.69 5.06 6.35
N GLN A 178 18.71 4.08 5.44
CA GLN A 178 19.85 3.84 4.56
C GLN A 178 20.08 4.97 3.53
N PHE A 179 19.00 5.55 2.98
CA PHE A 179 19.08 6.54 1.91
C PHE A 179 18.67 7.97 2.32
N GLY A 180 18.37 8.18 3.61
CA GLY A 180 18.02 9.48 4.17
C GLY A 180 16.65 10.00 3.74
N ALA A 181 15.62 9.14 3.77
CA ALA A 181 14.24 9.53 3.47
C ALA A 181 13.46 9.90 4.75
N HIS A 182 13.83 11.02 5.37
CA HIS A 182 13.34 11.41 6.71
C HIS A 182 11.81 11.46 6.84
N ARG A 183 11.10 12.05 5.87
CA ARG A 183 9.63 12.14 5.89
C ARG A 183 8.96 10.76 5.87
N LEU A 184 9.48 9.84 5.05
CA LEU A 184 9.01 8.46 5.01
C LEU A 184 9.28 7.75 6.35
N ASN A 185 10.48 7.92 6.89
CA ASN A 185 10.84 7.31 8.17
C ASN A 185 9.92 7.76 9.31
N GLU A 186 9.64 9.07 9.39
CA GLU A 186 8.71 9.62 10.37
C GLU A 186 7.30 9.04 10.20
N ALA A 187 6.82 8.95 8.96
CA ALA A 187 5.51 8.39 8.66
C ALA A 187 5.42 6.89 9.02
N CYS A 188 6.46 6.11 8.72
CA CYS A 188 6.56 4.69 9.09
C CYS A 188 6.62 4.50 10.61
N ASN A 189 7.45 5.27 11.31
CA ASN A 189 7.56 5.21 12.78
C ASN A 189 6.20 5.43 13.46
N LYS A 190 5.48 6.49 13.06
CA LYS A 190 4.16 6.79 13.63
C LYS A 190 3.15 5.66 13.35
N PHE A 191 3.17 5.08 12.16
CA PHE A 191 2.30 3.95 11.81
C PHE A 191 2.62 2.70 12.65
N ILE A 192 3.91 2.40 12.88
CA ILE A 192 4.33 1.29 13.74
C ILE A 192 3.84 1.53 15.18
N SER A 193 4.08 2.72 15.75
CA SER A 193 3.61 3.06 17.10
C SER A 193 2.09 3.02 17.25
N LEU A 194 1.34 3.40 16.21
CA LEU A 194 -0.11 3.21 16.16
C LEU A 194 -0.47 1.72 16.23
N SER A 195 0.23 0.88 15.46
CA SER A 195 -0.01 -0.57 15.40
C SER A 195 0.20 -1.26 16.74
N GLU A 196 1.18 -0.80 17.51
CA GLU A 196 1.46 -1.30 18.86
C GLU A 196 0.40 -0.85 19.86
N ARG A 197 -0.06 0.40 19.77
CA ARG A 197 -1.04 0.98 20.71
C ARG A 197 -2.48 0.53 20.44
N ARG A 198 -2.83 0.25 19.19
CA ARG A 198 -4.20 -0.08 18.75
C ARG A 198 -4.22 -1.23 17.71
N PRO A 199 -3.84 -2.45 18.09
CA PRO A 199 -3.74 -3.59 17.16
C PRO A 199 -5.08 -3.93 16.48
N ASP A 200 -6.19 -3.75 17.19
CA ASP A 200 -7.54 -4.07 16.71
C ASP A 200 -7.98 -3.25 15.48
N LEU A 201 -7.45 -2.03 15.33
CA LEU A 201 -7.83 -1.11 14.26
C LEU A 201 -7.05 -1.35 12.95
N ILE A 202 -5.88 -1.97 13.06
CA ILE A 202 -4.98 -2.20 11.91
C ILE A 202 -5.10 -3.63 11.40
N ASN A 203 -5.42 -4.60 12.27
CA ASN A 203 -5.66 -5.98 11.88
C ASN A 203 -7.02 -6.51 12.39
N PRO A 204 -8.17 -6.03 11.87
CA PRO A 204 -9.48 -6.50 12.32
C PRO A 204 -9.64 -8.03 12.23
N TRP A 205 -8.94 -8.66 11.29
CA TRP A 205 -9.06 -10.08 10.93
C TRP A 205 -8.12 -11.01 11.71
N LYS A 206 -7.19 -10.50 12.53
CA LYS A 206 -6.31 -11.36 13.36
C LYS A 206 -7.01 -11.90 14.61
N GLY A 207 -8.18 -11.36 14.97
CA GLY A 207 -8.94 -11.70 16.17
C GLY A 207 -10.27 -12.41 15.93
N VAL A 208 -10.64 -12.71 14.67
CA VAL A 208 -11.84 -13.48 14.35
C VAL A 208 -11.42 -14.93 14.11
N PRO A 209 -11.80 -15.89 14.98
CA PRO A 209 -11.83 -17.29 14.56
C PRO A 209 -12.64 -17.36 13.28
N ARG A 210 -12.04 -17.90 12.22
CA ARG A 210 -12.73 -18.18 10.96
C ARG A 210 -13.84 -19.19 11.27
N ASP A 211 -15.00 -18.69 11.68
CA ASP A 211 -16.23 -19.44 11.57
C ASP A 211 -16.65 -19.33 10.11
N ASP A 212 -16.61 -20.48 9.44
CA ASP A 212 -17.10 -20.70 8.09
C ASP A 212 -18.62 -20.48 8.04
N GLN A 213 -19.06 -19.21 8.06
CA GLN A 213 -20.41 -18.86 7.63
C GLN A 213 -20.31 -18.34 6.20
N ALA A 214 -20.53 -19.28 5.27
CA ALA A 214 -20.66 -19.02 3.84
C ALA A 214 -21.56 -17.82 3.55
N VAL A 215 -20.95 -16.67 3.25
CA VAL A 215 -21.64 -15.58 2.56
C VAL A 215 -21.76 -16.01 1.11
N ARG A 216 -22.91 -16.61 0.82
CA ARG A 216 -23.32 -17.08 -0.50
C ARG A 216 -23.59 -15.85 -1.37
N CYS A 217 -22.56 -15.30 -2.01
CA CYS A 217 -22.75 -14.35 -3.11
C CYS A 217 -23.31 -15.13 -4.31
N SER A 218 -24.62 -15.10 -4.50
CA SER A 218 -25.24 -15.62 -5.71
C SER A 218 -25.04 -14.61 -6.83
N TYR A 219 -24.09 -14.89 -7.73
CA TYR A 219 -24.01 -14.26 -9.04
C TYR A 219 -24.38 -15.32 -10.07
N GLY A 220 -25.62 -15.25 -10.55
CA GLY A 220 -26.19 -16.21 -11.47
C GLY A 220 -27.39 -15.60 -12.16
N SER A 221 -27.15 -14.51 -12.90
CA SER A 221 -28.12 -14.03 -13.89
C SER A 221 -27.83 -14.76 -15.19
N ASP A 222 -28.52 -15.88 -15.39
CA ASP A 222 -28.62 -16.58 -16.68
C ASP A 222 -29.80 -15.95 -17.44
N MET A 223 -29.50 -15.31 -18.56
CA MET A 223 -30.48 -14.81 -19.52
C MET A 223 -30.33 -15.68 -20.78
N SER A 224 -31.09 -16.75 -20.84
CA SER A 224 -31.30 -17.52 -22.08
C SER A 224 -32.78 -17.50 -22.45
N ILE A 225 -33.03 -17.29 -23.74
CA ILE A 225 -34.34 -17.13 -24.39
C ILE A 225 -34.83 -18.52 -24.80
N ASP A 226 -36.10 -18.83 -24.52
CA ASP A 226 -36.73 -20.12 -24.84
C ASP A 226 -36.80 -20.37 -26.36
N GLU A 227 -36.50 -21.60 -26.79
CA GLU A 227 -36.81 -22.15 -28.12
C GLU A 227 -37.49 -23.52 -27.97
N ASP A 228 -38.50 -23.74 -28.81
CA ASP A 228 -39.53 -24.79 -28.77
C ASP A 228 -39.04 -26.24 -29.00
N PRO A 229 -39.83 -27.28 -28.64
CA PRO A 229 -39.39 -28.66 -28.66
C PRO A 229 -39.73 -29.37 -29.99
N ALA A 230 -38.72 -30.05 -30.56
CA ALA A 230 -38.93 -31.09 -31.58
C ALA A 230 -38.27 -32.41 -31.17
N ILE A 231 -38.97 -33.48 -31.50
CA ILE A 231 -38.93 -34.83 -30.94
C ILE A 231 -37.90 -35.74 -31.63
N SER A 232 -37.22 -36.57 -30.82
CA SER A 232 -36.71 -37.95 -31.05
C SER A 232 -35.82 -38.28 -32.26
N VAL A 233 -34.69 -38.96 -32.00
CA VAL A 233 -34.41 -40.37 -32.34
C VAL A 233 -32.89 -40.66 -32.16
N GLN A 234 -32.56 -41.68 -31.36
CA GLN A 234 -31.22 -42.32 -31.20
C GLN A 234 -30.98 -43.40 -32.30
N PRO A 235 -29.89 -44.22 -32.35
CA PRO A 235 -28.60 -44.27 -31.60
C PRO A 235 -27.36 -44.50 -32.52
N SER A 236 -26.14 -44.65 -31.96
CA SER A 236 -25.27 -45.88 -32.08
C SER A 236 -23.75 -45.65 -31.84
N THR A 237 -23.25 -46.26 -30.75
CA THR A 237 -22.05 -47.11 -30.57
C THR A 237 -20.62 -46.74 -31.04
N LEU A 238 -19.72 -46.74 -30.03
CA LEU A 238 -18.34 -47.30 -29.94
C LEU A 238 -17.47 -47.49 -31.21
N SER A 239 -16.21 -47.01 -31.17
CA SER A 239 -15.01 -47.85 -30.89
C SER A 239 -13.67 -47.11 -31.16
N HIS A 240 -12.67 -47.46 -30.34
CA HIS A 240 -11.24 -47.13 -30.49
C HIS A 240 -10.61 -47.89 -31.68
N SER A 241 -9.69 -47.27 -32.43
CA SER A 241 -8.31 -47.78 -32.66
C SER A 241 -7.54 -46.96 -33.71
N THR A 242 -6.26 -46.77 -33.41
CA THR A 242 -5.14 -46.31 -34.26
C THR A 242 -4.90 -47.20 -35.47
N ASN A 243 -4.59 -46.62 -36.64
CA ASN A 243 -3.44 -47.03 -37.46
C ASN A 243 -3.13 -46.09 -38.65
N GLN A 244 -1.88 -46.24 -39.08
CA GLN A 244 -1.04 -45.51 -40.02
C GLN A 244 -1.39 -45.67 -41.52
N GLU A 245 -0.73 -44.79 -42.30
CA GLU A 245 -0.31 -44.87 -43.72
C GLU A 245 -1.16 -44.26 -44.86
N SER A 246 -0.61 -43.14 -45.38
CA SER A 246 -0.14 -42.94 -46.77
C SER A 246 -1.12 -42.93 -47.94
N TYR A 247 -1.06 -41.85 -48.76
CA TYR A 247 -0.90 -41.77 -50.23
C TYR A 247 -1.15 -40.30 -50.67
N PHE A 248 -0.10 -39.53 -51.02
CA PHE A 248 0.33 -39.20 -52.41
C PHE A 248 -0.65 -38.23 -53.14
N ILE A 249 -0.32 -36.99 -53.54
CA ILE A 249 0.52 -36.60 -54.71
C ILE A 249 0.61 -35.05 -54.84
N LYS A 250 1.85 -34.56 -55.04
CA LYS A 250 2.39 -33.44 -55.91
C LYS A 250 1.72 -32.04 -55.89
N GLN A 251 2.46 -30.93 -55.86
CA GLN A 251 3.67 -30.54 -56.60
C GLN A 251 4.61 -29.74 -55.67
N GLN A 252 5.80 -30.22 -55.31
CA GLN A 252 7.09 -30.18 -56.03
C GLN A 252 7.68 -28.76 -56.22
N GLN A 253 8.58 -28.45 -55.27
CA GLN A 253 9.79 -27.64 -55.41
C GLN A 253 10.54 -27.94 -56.71
N HIS A 254 11.27 -26.97 -57.24
CA HIS A 254 12.67 -27.13 -57.66
C HIS A 254 13.24 -25.73 -57.96
N HIS A 255 14.50 -25.38 -57.72
CA HIS A 255 15.62 -25.91 -56.94
C HIS A 255 16.81 -24.96 -57.20
N THR A 256 17.74 -24.85 -56.24
CA THR A 256 19.21 -24.72 -56.43
C THR A 256 19.77 -23.46 -57.15
N THR A 257 20.95 -22.89 -56.85
CA THR A 257 22.01 -23.12 -55.86
C THR A 257 23.11 -22.06 -56.07
N LEU A 258 23.78 -21.68 -54.98
CA LEU A 258 25.16 -21.14 -54.80
C LEU A 258 25.83 -20.38 -55.97
N THR A 259 26.37 -19.18 -55.70
CA THR A 259 27.82 -18.93 -55.50
C THR A 259 28.16 -17.42 -55.54
N ASN A 260 28.76 -16.95 -54.45
CA ASN A 260 30.05 -16.23 -54.37
C ASN A 260 30.39 -14.98 -55.23
N ILE A 261 31.00 -14.02 -54.52
CA ILE A 261 32.16 -13.14 -54.87
C ILE A 261 31.86 -11.65 -55.17
N CYS A 262 32.58 -10.83 -54.38
CA CYS A 262 32.84 -9.38 -54.46
C CYS A 262 33.52 -8.98 -55.79
N PRO A 263 33.58 -7.70 -56.14
CA PRO A 263 34.67 -6.84 -55.66
C PRO A 263 34.20 -5.60 -54.90
#